data_AF-A0A971CKF7-F1
#
_entry.id   AF-A0A971CKF7-F1
#
_cell.length_a   1.000
_cell.length_b   1.000
_cell.length_c   1.000
_cell.angle_alpha   90.00
_cell.angle_beta   90.00
_cell.angle_gamma   90.00
#
_symmetry.space_group_name_H-M   'P 1'
#
loop_
_entity.id
_entity.type
_entity.pdbx_description
1 polymer ?
#
loop_
_entity_poly.entity_id
_entity_poly.type
_entity_poly.pdbx_seq_one_letter_code
_entity_poly.pdbx_strand_id
1 'polypeptide(L)'
;MPTKEAPSLYLQSPRLNQLNILREIAANPTITQAELARLCLLSVAMVNNYMKELCCSGLIEYRRKTTKSVTYHLTSSGADHLKRLQSDLIDEMVNMFVTAKEQIRARIMSQAPSGFQRVLLYGSGHLAQIVFHALEVAGVKILGICDYDIEKIGSDFCGRVVLSPSQIRFLDPDAVIIADPARTSAVCRKLELDCGQRIGIIRLDGLPIDESFSTASGVEFGDLAMKPDQPAICSSSSNRS
;
A
#
# COMPACT_ATOMS: atom_id res chain seq x y z
N MET A 1 -19.59 -10.04 -21.62
CA MET A 1 -19.63 -9.23 -20.39
C MET A 1 -18.24 -9.33 -19.77
N PRO A 2 -17.39 -8.28 -19.84
CA PRO A 2 -16.08 -8.34 -19.20
C PRO A 2 -16.29 -8.36 -17.68
N THR A 3 -15.76 -9.38 -17.03
CA THR A 3 -15.70 -9.53 -15.58
C THR A 3 -14.89 -8.37 -15.02
N LYS A 4 -15.58 -7.47 -14.30
CA LYS A 4 -14.98 -6.33 -13.62
C LYS A 4 -14.30 -6.88 -12.35
N GLU A 5 -13.09 -7.41 -12.50
CA GLU A 5 -12.27 -7.85 -11.38
C GLU A 5 -11.85 -6.63 -10.55
N ALA A 6 -12.11 -6.71 -9.24
CA ALA A 6 -11.85 -5.64 -8.29
C ALA A 6 -10.34 -5.50 -8.01
N PRO A 7 -9.86 -4.28 -7.74
CA PRO A 7 -8.46 -3.99 -7.46
C PRO A 7 -8.05 -4.48 -6.06
N SER A 8 -7.73 -5.78 -5.95
CA SER A 8 -6.82 -6.26 -4.90
C SER A 8 -5.45 -5.58 -5.10
N LEU A 9 -4.59 -5.51 -4.08
CA LEU A 9 -3.17 -5.12 -4.26
C LEU A 9 -2.64 -5.80 -5.54
N TYR A 10 -2.36 -5.02 -6.59
CA TYR A 10 -2.44 -5.50 -7.98
C TYR A 10 -1.35 -6.50 -8.36
N LEU A 11 -0.23 -6.50 -7.64
CA LEU A 11 0.73 -7.57 -7.69
C LEU A 11 0.04 -8.80 -7.06
N GLN A 12 -0.52 -9.66 -7.93
CA GLN A 12 -1.09 -10.92 -7.48
C GLN A 12 -0.12 -11.58 -6.49
N SER A 13 -0.65 -12.15 -5.39
CA SER A 13 0.14 -12.81 -4.33
C SER A 13 1.38 -13.55 -4.87
N PRO A 14 1.31 -14.30 -5.99
CA PRO A 14 2.49 -14.93 -6.58
C PRO A 14 3.66 -14.01 -6.98
N ARG A 15 3.41 -12.88 -7.63
CA ARG A 15 4.46 -11.94 -8.04
C ARG A 15 5.08 -11.24 -6.83
N LEU A 16 4.26 -10.90 -5.83
CA LEU A 16 4.73 -10.30 -4.58
C LEU A 16 5.58 -11.29 -3.78
N ASN A 17 5.18 -12.56 -3.76
CA ASN A 17 5.96 -13.62 -3.14
C ASN A 17 7.30 -13.81 -3.85
N GLN A 18 7.33 -13.84 -5.19
CA GLN A 18 8.57 -13.90 -5.97
C GLN A 18 9.48 -12.70 -5.69
N LEU A 19 8.92 -11.48 -5.68
CA LEU A 19 9.65 -10.25 -5.35
C LEU A 19 10.32 -10.35 -3.98
N ASN A 20 9.56 -10.73 -2.94
CA ASN A 20 10.06 -10.85 -1.58
C ASN A 20 11.16 -11.92 -1.48
N ILE A 21 10.93 -13.12 -2.04
CA ILE A 21 11.92 -14.20 -2.02
C ILE A 21 13.22 -13.79 -2.71
N LEU A 22 13.14 -13.22 -3.92
CA LEU A 22 14.31 -12.79 -4.68
C LEU A 22 15.07 -11.67 -3.95
N ARG A 23 14.36 -10.74 -3.30
CA ARG A 23 14.96 -9.66 -2.50
C ARG A 23 15.73 -10.21 -1.29
N GLU A 24 15.16 -11.15 -0.56
CA GLU A 24 15.82 -11.75 0.60
C GLU A 24 17.05 -12.59 0.18
N ILE A 25 16.98 -13.31 -0.95
CA ILE A 25 18.13 -14.03 -1.51
C ILE A 25 19.23 -13.05 -1.95
N ALA A 26 18.88 -11.94 -2.58
CA ALA A 26 19.83 -10.90 -2.99
C ALA A 26 20.60 -10.34 -1.78
N ALA A 27 19.90 -10.13 -0.67
CA ALA A 27 20.47 -9.58 0.56
C ALA A 27 21.31 -10.61 1.33
N ASN A 28 20.87 -11.87 1.38
CA ASN A 28 21.55 -12.93 2.12
C ASN A 28 21.59 -14.25 1.33
N PRO A 29 22.72 -14.54 0.65
CA PRO A 29 22.89 -15.80 -0.08
C PRO A 29 22.87 -17.07 0.78
N THR A 30 23.03 -16.95 2.10
CA THR A 30 23.05 -18.10 3.03
C THR A 30 21.70 -18.33 3.72
N ILE A 31 20.66 -17.59 3.33
CA ILE A 31 19.33 -17.69 3.93
C ILE A 31 18.74 -19.10 3.77
N THR A 32 18.12 -19.59 4.84
CA THR A 32 17.44 -20.90 4.82
C THR A 32 16.02 -20.76 4.28
N GLN A 33 15.45 -21.83 3.72
CA GLN A 33 14.05 -21.82 3.27
C GLN A 33 13.05 -21.61 4.42
N ALA A 34 13.40 -22.05 5.63
CA ALA A 34 12.60 -21.79 6.83
C ALA A 34 12.60 -20.30 7.21
N GLU A 35 13.76 -19.63 7.07
CA GLU A 35 13.85 -18.19 7.31
C GLU A 35 13.12 -17.38 6.22
N LEU A 36 13.25 -17.78 4.95
CA LEU A 36 12.47 -17.20 3.85
C LEU A 36 10.97 -17.31 4.10
N ALA A 37 10.49 -18.46 4.59
CA ALA A 37 9.08 -18.67 4.91
C ALA A 37 8.60 -17.69 5.99
N ARG A 38 9.39 -17.51 7.05
CA ARG A 38 9.10 -16.55 8.13
C ARG A 38 9.07 -15.11 7.63
N LEU A 39 10.07 -14.69 6.84
CA LEU A 39 10.20 -13.32 6.35
C LEU A 39 9.18 -12.96 5.29
N CYS A 40 8.86 -13.90 4.39
CA CYS A 40 7.90 -13.69 3.31
C CYS A 40 6.46 -14.00 3.72
N LEU A 41 6.20 -14.41 4.97
CA LEU A 41 4.89 -14.83 5.48
C LEU A 41 4.28 -15.98 4.65
N LEU A 42 5.11 -16.95 4.29
CA LEU A 42 4.76 -18.13 3.50
C LEU A 42 4.97 -19.41 4.31
N SER A 43 4.34 -20.50 3.88
CA SER A 43 4.70 -21.83 4.37
C SER A 43 6.02 -22.28 3.74
N VAL A 44 6.76 -23.14 4.45
CA VAL A 44 8.01 -23.73 3.92
C VAL A 44 7.77 -24.49 2.62
N ALA A 45 6.60 -25.12 2.47
CA ALA A 45 6.21 -25.80 1.23
C ALA A 45 6.05 -24.83 0.05
N MET A 46 5.41 -23.67 0.27
CA MET A 46 5.29 -22.63 -0.75
C MET A 46 6.66 -22.10 -1.15
N VAL A 47 7.52 -21.81 -0.18
CA VAL A 47 8.90 -21.37 -0.47
C VAL A 47 9.63 -22.42 -1.29
N ASN A 48 9.58 -23.70 -0.91
CA ASN A 48 10.22 -24.77 -1.68
C ASN A 48 9.73 -24.80 -3.14
N ASN A 49 8.43 -24.64 -3.37
CA ASN A 49 7.86 -24.57 -4.72
C ASN A 49 8.38 -23.37 -5.50
N TYR A 50 8.39 -22.17 -4.90
CA TYR A 50 8.97 -20.99 -5.52
C TYR A 50 10.46 -21.17 -5.82
N MET A 51 11.24 -21.74 -4.90
CA MET A 51 12.67 -21.99 -5.11
C MET A 51 12.90 -22.93 -6.29
N LYS A 52 12.08 -23.99 -6.43
CA LYS A 52 12.14 -24.88 -7.60
C LYS A 52 11.80 -24.13 -8.89
N GLU A 53 10.72 -23.36 -8.91
CA GLU A 53 10.28 -22.60 -10.07
C GLU A 53 11.32 -21.57 -10.51
N LEU A 54 11.87 -20.79 -9.56
CA LEU A 54 12.88 -19.77 -9.82
C LEU A 54 14.20 -20.38 -10.30
N CYS A 55 14.60 -21.55 -9.77
CA CYS A 55 15.73 -22.33 -10.27
C CYS A 55 15.49 -22.82 -11.71
N CYS A 56 14.34 -23.45 -11.97
CA CYS A 56 13.97 -23.96 -13.30
C CYS A 56 13.91 -22.83 -14.34
N SER A 57 13.49 -21.64 -13.91
CA SER A 57 13.44 -20.44 -14.76
C SER A 57 14.79 -19.75 -14.94
N GLY A 58 15.86 -20.27 -14.33
CA GLY A 58 17.22 -19.71 -14.43
C GLY A 58 17.40 -18.36 -13.73
N LEU A 59 16.51 -18.02 -12.80
CA LEU A 59 16.56 -16.75 -12.06
C LEU A 59 17.47 -16.85 -10.82
N ILE A 60 17.56 -18.05 -10.24
CA ILE A 60 18.46 -18.32 -9.12
C ILE A 60 19.36 -19.53 -9.42
N GLU A 61 20.56 -19.48 -8.86
CA GLU A 61 21.50 -20.58 -8.82
C GLU A 61 21.58 -21.14 -7.41
N TYR A 62 21.39 -22.45 -7.30
CA TYR A 62 21.64 -23.22 -6.10
C TYR A 62 23.08 -23.72 -6.10
N ARG A 63 23.85 -23.36 -5.06
CA ARG A 63 25.23 -23.84 -4.87
C ARG A 63 25.35 -24.59 -3.56
N ARG A 64 25.68 -25.89 -3.65
CA ARG A 64 25.93 -26.74 -2.48
C ARG A 64 27.43 -26.79 -2.18
N LYS A 65 27.83 -26.33 -0.99
CA LYS A 65 29.21 -26.46 -0.48
C LYS A 65 29.41 -27.77 0.29
N THR A 66 28.43 -28.17 1.11
CA THR A 66 28.40 -29.45 1.83
C THR A 66 26.95 -29.93 1.98
N THR A 67 26.71 -31.13 2.53
CA THR A 67 25.34 -31.64 2.80
C THR A 67 24.54 -30.69 3.70
N LYS A 68 25.20 -29.87 4.54
CA LYS A 68 24.58 -28.92 5.47
C LYS A 68 24.72 -27.45 5.06
N SER A 69 25.43 -27.14 3.97
CA SER A 69 25.70 -25.77 3.54
C SER A 69 25.25 -25.56 2.10
N VAL A 70 24.14 -24.84 1.98
CA VAL A 70 23.53 -24.41 0.73
C VAL A 70 23.60 -22.89 0.66
N THR A 71 23.87 -22.37 -0.53
CA THR A 71 23.75 -20.95 -0.82
C THR A 71 22.93 -20.73 -2.09
N TYR A 72 22.17 -19.64 -2.12
CA TYR A 72 21.34 -19.22 -3.23
C TYR A 72 21.89 -17.91 -3.79
N HIS A 73 22.04 -17.81 -5.10
CA HIS A 73 22.57 -16.62 -5.77
C HIS A 73 21.64 -16.22 -6.89
N LEU A 74 21.36 -14.93 -7.05
CA LEU A 74 20.68 -14.45 -8.25
C LEU A 74 21.59 -14.58 -9.46
N THR A 75 21.04 -15.05 -10.58
CA THR A 75 21.69 -14.90 -11.88
C THR A 75 21.54 -13.46 -12.37
N SER A 76 22.23 -13.07 -13.45
CA SER A 76 21.99 -11.78 -14.10
C SER A 76 20.52 -11.62 -14.52
N SER A 77 19.91 -12.69 -15.06
CA SER A 77 18.48 -12.73 -15.40
C SER A 77 17.58 -12.57 -14.17
N GLY A 78 17.96 -13.20 -13.05
CA GLY A 78 17.27 -13.05 -11.76
C GLY A 78 17.31 -11.63 -11.22
N ALA A 79 18.46 -10.96 -11.30
CA ALA A 79 18.60 -9.57 -10.88
C ALA A 79 17.76 -8.62 -11.74
N ASP A 80 17.70 -8.84 -13.05
CA ASP A 80 16.87 -8.03 -13.94
C ASP A 80 15.37 -8.33 -13.78
N HIS A 81 15.01 -9.57 -13.46
CA HIS A 81 13.64 -9.91 -13.08
C HIS A 81 13.21 -9.25 -11.76
N LEU A 82 14.08 -9.27 -10.74
CA LEU A 82 13.84 -8.57 -9.47
C LEU A 82 13.61 -7.07 -9.70
N LYS A 83 14.44 -6.41 -10.50
CA LYS A 83 14.26 -4.99 -10.86
C LYS A 83 12.92 -4.72 -11.55
N ARG A 84 12.50 -5.60 -12.47
CA ARG A 84 11.17 -5.49 -13.13
C ARG A 84 10.04 -5.60 -12.13
N LEU A 85 10.06 -6.62 -11.25
CA LEU A 85 9.04 -6.76 -10.20
C LEU A 85 8.99 -5.54 -9.25
N GLN A 86 10.14 -4.94 -8.95
CA GLN A 86 10.19 -3.70 -8.16
C GLN A 86 9.57 -2.51 -8.91
N SER A 87 9.86 -2.36 -10.20
CA SER A 87 9.25 -1.33 -11.04
C SER A 87 7.73 -1.50 -11.11
N ASP A 88 7.27 -2.72 -11.40
CA ASP A 88 5.85 -3.05 -11.48
C ASP A 88 5.13 -2.67 -10.18
N LEU A 89 5.71 -3.00 -9.02
CA LEU A 89 5.15 -2.62 -7.72
C LEU A 89 5.06 -1.10 -7.54
N ILE A 90 6.08 -0.34 -7.95
CA ILE A 90 6.07 1.12 -7.85
C ILE A 90 4.98 1.70 -8.74
N ASP A 91 4.88 1.23 -9.99
CA ASP A 91 3.87 1.70 -10.94
C ASP A 91 2.44 1.45 -10.42
N GLU A 92 2.20 0.29 -9.82
CA GLU A 92 0.93 -0.02 -9.16
C GLU A 92 0.65 0.89 -7.96
N MET A 93 1.63 1.12 -7.10
CA MET A 93 1.49 2.03 -5.95
C MET A 93 1.13 3.45 -6.42
N VAL A 94 1.76 3.93 -7.49
CA VAL A 94 1.45 5.24 -8.08
C VAL A 94 0.03 5.27 -8.63
N ASN A 95 -0.39 4.24 -9.38
CA ASN A 95 -1.75 4.15 -9.91
C ASN A 95 -2.81 4.10 -8.80
N MET A 96 -2.54 3.38 -7.72
CA MET A 96 -3.39 3.33 -6.53
C MET A 96 -3.50 4.71 -5.89
N PHE A 97 -2.38 5.43 -5.75
CA PHE A 97 -2.37 6.78 -5.19
C PHE A 97 -3.18 7.77 -6.04
N VAL A 98 -3.02 7.73 -7.36
CA VAL A 98 -3.79 8.56 -8.30
C VAL A 98 -5.29 8.24 -8.19
N THR A 99 -5.64 6.96 -8.13
CA THR A 99 -7.03 6.50 -7.97
C THR A 99 -7.63 6.96 -6.65
N ALA A 100 -6.88 6.81 -5.54
CA ALA A 100 -7.31 7.25 -4.22
C ALA A 100 -7.55 8.77 -4.16
N LYS A 101 -6.66 9.58 -4.78
CA LYS A 101 -6.86 11.03 -4.91
C LYS A 101 -8.17 11.36 -5.63
N GLU A 102 -8.47 10.66 -6.71
CA GLU A 102 -9.69 10.88 -7.48
C GLU A 102 -10.95 10.49 -6.68
N GLN A 103 -10.91 9.37 -5.95
CA GLN A 103 -12.00 8.96 -5.06
C GLN A 103 -12.25 9.95 -3.93
N ILE A 104 -11.19 10.44 -3.29
CA ILE A 104 -11.25 11.48 -2.25
C ILE A 104 -11.86 12.75 -2.84
N ARG A 105 -11.39 13.19 -4.01
CA ARG A 105 -11.93 14.36 -4.70
C ARG A 105 -13.42 14.21 -4.99
N ALA A 106 -13.83 13.10 -5.61
CA ALA A 106 -15.23 12.83 -5.91
C ALA A 106 -16.10 12.85 -4.65
N ARG A 107 -15.61 12.26 -3.54
CA ARG A 107 -16.31 12.27 -2.25
C ARG A 107 -16.48 13.67 -1.68
N ILE A 108 -15.46 14.51 -1.77
CA ILE A 108 -15.53 15.92 -1.35
C ILE A 108 -16.55 16.66 -2.20
N MET A 109 -16.46 16.55 -3.53
CA MET A 109 -17.37 17.25 -4.45
C MET A 109 -18.83 16.80 -4.30
N SER A 110 -19.07 15.53 -3.97
CA SER A 110 -20.44 15.03 -3.72
C SER A 110 -21.13 15.65 -2.49
N GLN A 111 -20.35 16.22 -1.57
CA GLN A 111 -20.83 16.88 -0.35
C GLN A 111 -20.67 18.40 -0.40
N ALA A 112 -20.09 18.93 -1.48
CA ALA A 112 -19.75 20.33 -1.59
C ALA A 112 -21.02 21.21 -1.65
N PRO A 113 -21.11 22.27 -0.83
CA PRO A 113 -22.20 23.25 -0.94
C PRO A 113 -22.13 24.05 -2.25
N SER A 114 -23.22 24.74 -2.59
CA SER A 114 -23.21 25.68 -3.72
C SER A 114 -22.17 26.79 -3.51
N GLY A 115 -21.33 27.05 -4.51
CA GLY A 115 -20.26 28.06 -4.42
C GLY A 115 -18.95 27.58 -3.79
N PHE A 116 -18.80 26.26 -3.56
CA PHE A 116 -17.59 25.66 -3.00
C PHE A 116 -16.31 26.01 -3.77
N GLN A 117 -15.51 26.91 -3.22
CA GLN A 117 -14.21 27.31 -3.77
C GLN A 117 -13.14 27.51 -2.70
N ARG A 118 -13.53 27.83 -1.47
CA ARG A 118 -12.62 28.16 -0.37
C ARG A 118 -12.85 27.20 0.78
N VAL A 119 -11.84 26.41 1.10
CA VAL A 119 -11.97 25.36 2.13
C VAL A 119 -10.91 25.48 3.18
N LEU A 120 -11.22 24.92 4.34
CA LEU A 120 -10.26 24.73 5.41
C LEU A 120 -10.12 23.22 5.65
N LEU A 121 -8.88 22.75 5.82
CA LEU A 121 -8.60 21.35 6.06
C LEU A 121 -8.43 21.12 7.57
N TYR A 122 -9.20 20.22 8.14
CA TYR A 122 -8.98 19.76 9.51
C TYR A 122 -8.13 18.49 9.52
N GLY A 123 -7.08 18.49 10.33
CA GLY A 123 -6.13 17.40 10.50
C GLY A 123 -4.85 17.64 9.71
N SER A 124 -3.74 17.13 10.26
CA SER A 124 -2.39 17.23 9.67
C SER A 124 -1.69 15.88 9.54
N GLY A 125 -2.47 14.80 9.37
CA GLY A 125 -1.97 13.44 9.12
C GLY A 125 -1.79 13.10 7.63
N HIS A 126 -1.49 11.83 7.33
CA HIS A 126 -1.30 11.37 5.95
C HIS A 126 -2.53 11.60 5.06
N LEU A 127 -3.74 11.30 5.56
CA LEU A 127 -4.97 11.54 4.79
C LEU A 127 -5.11 13.02 4.42
N ALA A 128 -4.79 13.93 5.33
CA ALA A 128 -4.82 15.37 5.07
C ALA A 128 -3.86 15.76 3.95
N GLN A 129 -2.67 15.14 3.85
CA GLN A 129 -1.72 15.44 2.77
C GLN A 129 -2.27 14.99 1.41
N ILE A 130 -2.91 13.82 1.38
CA ILE A 130 -3.54 13.30 0.16
C ILE A 130 -4.69 14.23 -0.26
N VAL A 131 -5.54 14.65 0.69
CA VAL A 131 -6.64 15.60 0.44
C VAL A 131 -6.10 16.94 -0.07
N PHE A 132 -5.04 17.46 0.53
CA PHE A 132 -4.38 18.69 0.11
C PHE A 132 -4.00 18.63 -1.37
N HIS A 133 -3.31 17.56 -1.78
CA HIS A 133 -2.91 17.37 -3.17
C HIS A 133 -4.04 16.96 -4.11
N ALA A 134 -5.13 16.38 -3.60
CA ALA A 134 -6.31 16.04 -4.40
C ALA A 134 -7.11 17.29 -4.79
N LEU A 135 -7.09 18.32 -3.94
CA LEU A 135 -7.82 19.58 -4.16
C LEU A 135 -7.04 20.62 -4.95
N GLU A 136 -5.70 20.54 -4.97
CA GLU A 136 -4.83 21.46 -5.71
C GLU A 136 -5.18 21.53 -7.20
N VAL A 137 -5.59 20.41 -7.81
CA VAL A 137 -5.97 20.31 -9.23
C VAL A 137 -7.44 20.67 -9.47
N ALA A 138 -8.25 20.82 -8.42
CA ALA A 138 -9.69 21.00 -8.52
C ALA A 138 -10.14 22.48 -8.59
N GLY A 139 -9.20 23.43 -8.59
CA GLY A 139 -9.51 24.86 -8.53
C GLY A 139 -10.09 25.31 -7.18
N VAL A 140 -9.94 24.47 -6.14
CA VAL A 140 -10.38 24.76 -4.78
C VAL A 140 -9.22 25.35 -3.98
N LYS A 141 -9.42 26.53 -3.42
CA LYS A 141 -8.45 27.24 -2.60
C LYS A 141 -8.50 26.75 -1.15
N ILE A 142 -7.42 26.11 -0.72
CA ILE A 142 -7.21 25.78 0.69
C ILE A 142 -6.73 27.04 1.43
N LEU A 143 -7.59 27.56 2.31
CA LEU A 143 -7.32 28.78 3.09
C LEU A 143 -6.33 28.52 4.24
N GLY A 144 -6.38 27.33 4.83
CA GLY A 144 -5.53 26.95 5.95
C GLY A 144 -5.75 25.50 6.36
N ILE A 145 -4.89 25.04 7.27
CA ILE A 145 -4.99 23.74 7.93
C ILE A 145 -5.21 24.01 9.42
N CYS A 146 -6.11 23.29 10.06
CA CYS A 146 -6.33 23.37 11.50
C CYS A 146 -6.23 21.99 12.17
N ASP A 147 -5.77 21.98 13.41
CA ASP A 147 -5.85 20.80 14.29
C ASP A 147 -6.17 21.26 15.71
N TYR A 148 -7.01 20.52 16.45
CA TYR A 148 -7.26 20.80 17.87
C TYR A 148 -6.07 20.42 18.77
N ASP A 149 -5.10 19.68 18.24
CA ASP A 149 -3.87 19.32 18.94
C ASP A 149 -2.93 20.52 19.06
N ILE A 150 -2.71 20.98 20.29
CA ILE A 150 -1.91 22.18 20.61
C ILE A 150 -0.47 22.02 20.13
N GLU A 151 0.09 20.81 20.24
CA GLU A 151 1.48 20.53 19.84
C GLU A 151 1.68 20.68 18.33
N LYS A 152 0.60 20.59 17.56
CA LYS A 152 0.65 20.74 16.10
C LYS A 152 0.42 22.16 15.65
N ILE A 153 -0.21 23.01 16.46
CA ILE A 153 -0.46 24.41 16.10
C ILE A 153 0.89 25.13 15.96
N GLY A 154 1.06 25.87 14.86
CA GLY A 154 2.32 26.55 14.54
C GLY A 154 3.32 25.72 13.75
N SER A 155 3.11 24.40 13.61
CA SER A 155 3.95 23.53 12.78
C SER A 155 3.71 23.75 11.28
N ASP A 156 4.69 23.37 10.45
CA ASP A 156 4.52 23.34 9.00
C ASP A 156 3.76 22.09 8.55
N PHE A 157 2.81 22.30 7.64
CA PHE A 157 2.11 21.26 6.92
C PHE A 157 1.93 21.69 5.47
N CYS A 158 2.57 20.97 4.55
CA CYS A 158 2.54 21.27 3.10
C CYS A 158 2.88 22.76 2.80
N GLY A 159 3.86 23.33 3.50
CA GLY A 159 4.27 24.74 3.31
C GLY A 159 3.32 25.76 3.94
N ARG A 160 2.43 25.33 4.83
CA ARG A 160 1.46 26.20 5.53
C ARG A 160 1.50 25.94 7.02
N VAL A 161 1.29 27.00 7.79
CA VAL A 161 1.23 26.90 9.25
C VAL A 161 -0.10 26.27 9.67
N VAL A 162 -0.04 25.28 10.56
CA VAL A 162 -1.24 24.69 11.18
C VAL A 162 -1.82 25.67 12.20
N LEU A 163 -3.10 25.97 12.04
CA LEU A 163 -3.83 27.00 12.76
C LEU A 163 -4.71 26.40 13.86
N SER A 164 -5.05 27.22 14.86
CA SER A 164 -6.10 26.86 15.82
C SER A 164 -7.48 26.88 15.14
N PRO A 165 -8.38 25.91 15.40
CA PRO A 165 -9.76 25.95 14.92
C PRO A 165 -10.55 27.22 15.31
N SER A 166 -10.09 27.98 16.30
CA SER A 166 -10.63 29.30 16.63
C SER A 166 -10.59 30.30 15.45
N GLN A 167 -9.69 30.11 14.49
CA GLN A 167 -9.57 30.97 13.31
C GLN A 167 -10.56 30.64 12.19
N ILE A 168 -11.29 29.51 12.26
CA ILE A 168 -12.20 29.07 11.19
C ILE A 168 -13.24 30.14 10.86
N ARG A 169 -13.86 30.74 11.88
CA ARG A 169 -14.88 31.79 11.68
C ARG A 169 -14.31 33.07 11.06
N PHE A 170 -13.05 33.38 11.34
CA PHE A 170 -12.39 34.57 10.81
C PHE A 170 -12.00 34.40 9.34
N LEU A 171 -11.59 33.19 8.97
CA LEU A 171 -11.22 32.84 7.59
C LEU A 171 -12.43 32.69 6.67
N ASP A 172 -13.63 32.52 7.24
CA ASP A 172 -14.92 32.40 6.54
C ASP A 172 -14.84 31.46 5.31
N PRO A 173 -14.47 30.18 5.51
CA PRO A 173 -14.46 29.20 4.43
C PRO A 173 -15.89 28.76 4.06
N ASP A 174 -16.07 28.30 2.83
CA ASP A 174 -17.33 27.71 2.38
C ASP A 174 -17.57 26.35 3.08
N ALA A 175 -16.49 25.62 3.36
CA ALA A 175 -16.55 24.37 4.10
C ALA A 175 -15.25 24.01 4.84
N VAL A 176 -15.39 23.20 5.89
CA VAL A 176 -14.30 22.50 6.57
C VAL A 176 -14.30 21.03 6.18
N ILE A 177 -13.17 20.53 5.70
CA ILE A 177 -12.98 19.12 5.32
C ILE A 177 -12.27 18.40 6.45
N ILE A 178 -12.90 17.37 7.02
CA ILE A 178 -12.31 16.58 8.10
C ILE A 178 -11.47 15.45 7.51
N ALA A 179 -10.15 15.58 7.56
CA ALA A 179 -9.17 14.61 7.08
C ALA A 179 -8.41 13.93 8.24
N ASP A 180 -9.17 13.53 9.26
CA ASP A 180 -8.68 12.78 10.41
C ASP A 180 -9.63 11.62 10.73
N PRO A 181 -9.39 10.42 10.17
CA PRO A 181 -10.33 9.32 10.29
C PRO A 181 -10.49 8.81 11.72
N ALA A 182 -9.46 8.95 12.57
CA ALA A 182 -9.49 8.50 13.95
C ALA A 182 -10.33 9.42 14.84
N ARG A 183 -10.37 10.72 14.52
CA ARG A 183 -11.04 11.74 15.35
C ARG A 183 -12.31 12.31 14.70
N THR A 184 -12.75 11.83 13.54
CA THR A 184 -13.86 12.40 12.75
C THR A 184 -15.09 12.74 13.59
N SER A 185 -15.65 11.79 14.34
CA SER A 185 -16.90 12.01 15.10
C SER A 185 -16.75 13.07 16.19
N ALA A 186 -15.64 13.04 16.93
CA ALA A 186 -15.38 14.00 18.00
C ALA A 186 -15.13 15.41 17.45
N VAL A 187 -14.42 15.49 16.33
CA VAL A 187 -14.10 16.75 15.65
C VAL A 187 -15.35 17.35 15.01
N CYS A 188 -16.17 16.54 14.34
CA CYS A 188 -17.42 16.99 13.71
C CYS A 188 -18.31 17.71 14.73
N ARG A 189 -18.52 17.09 15.90
CA ARG A 189 -19.32 17.70 16.98
C ARG A 189 -18.75 19.04 17.49
N LYS A 190 -17.42 19.17 17.59
CA LYS A 190 -16.78 20.42 18.00
C LYS A 190 -16.91 21.49 16.91
N LEU A 191 -16.67 21.10 15.65
CA LEU A 191 -16.82 22.00 14.51
C LEU A 191 -18.26 22.45 14.32
N GLU A 192 -19.28 21.64 14.60
CA GLU A 192 -20.68 22.06 14.58
C GLU A 192 -21.00 23.17 15.60
N LEU A 193 -20.25 23.23 16.71
CA LEU A 193 -20.37 24.29 17.72
C LEU A 193 -19.55 25.54 17.33
N ASP A 194 -18.35 25.33 16.80
CA ASP A 194 -17.40 26.40 16.45
C ASP A 194 -17.75 27.07 15.10
N CYS A 195 -18.32 26.31 14.16
CA CYS A 195 -18.74 26.77 12.85
C CYS A 195 -20.19 27.25 12.93
N GLY A 196 -20.46 28.46 12.42
CA GLY A 196 -21.84 28.92 12.24
C GLY A 196 -22.57 28.11 11.16
N GLN A 197 -23.89 28.27 11.05
CA GLN A 197 -24.74 27.53 10.09
C GLN A 197 -24.38 27.72 8.60
N ARG A 198 -23.50 28.68 8.25
CA ARG A 198 -23.07 28.93 6.87
C ARG A 198 -21.92 28.04 6.39
N ILE A 199 -21.09 27.53 7.30
CA ILE A 199 -19.88 26.80 6.91
C ILE A 199 -20.24 25.32 6.79
N GLY A 200 -20.09 24.75 5.60
CA GLY A 200 -20.33 23.33 5.37
C GLY A 200 -19.31 22.45 6.11
N ILE A 201 -19.71 21.26 6.52
CA ILE A 201 -18.79 20.26 7.09
C ILE A 201 -18.77 19.06 6.14
N ILE A 202 -17.60 18.76 5.59
CA ILE A 202 -17.39 17.63 4.69
C ILE A 202 -16.61 16.57 5.43
N ARG A 203 -17.16 15.36 5.46
CA ARG A 203 -16.51 14.23 6.14
C ARG A 203 -15.99 13.22 5.13
N LEU A 204 -14.84 12.64 5.47
CA LEU A 204 -14.16 11.60 4.68
C LEU A 204 -14.23 10.23 5.35
N ASP A 205 -15.01 10.08 6.43
CA ASP A 205 -15.30 8.76 6.97
C ASP A 205 -16.20 7.96 6.03
N GLY A 206 -16.00 6.64 6.01
CA GLY A 206 -16.68 5.75 5.08
C GLY A 206 -16.28 5.95 3.62
N LEU A 207 -15.08 6.50 3.34
CA LEU A 207 -14.43 6.23 2.05
C LEU A 207 -14.47 4.71 1.86
N PRO A 208 -15.03 4.19 0.76
CA PRO A 208 -14.95 2.77 0.48
C PRO A 208 -13.47 2.46 0.28
N ILE A 209 -12.83 2.00 1.35
CA ILE A 209 -11.77 1.01 1.20
C ILE A 209 -12.56 -0.16 0.62
N ASP A 210 -12.44 -0.37 -0.68
CA ASP A 210 -13.11 -1.45 -1.39
C ASP A 210 -13.15 -2.69 -0.47
N GLU A 211 -14.34 -3.24 -0.17
CA GLU A 211 -14.50 -4.30 0.85
C GLU A 211 -13.76 -5.61 0.49
N SER A 212 -13.06 -5.62 -0.64
CA SER A 212 -12.08 -6.62 -1.08
C SER A 212 -10.92 -6.86 -0.10
N PHE A 213 -10.70 -5.99 0.89
CA PHE A 213 -9.66 -6.19 1.91
C PHE A 213 -10.03 -7.16 3.05
N SER A 214 -11.30 -7.54 3.23
CA SER A 214 -11.74 -8.31 4.41
C SER A 214 -11.79 -9.84 4.25
N THR A 215 -11.67 -10.41 3.04
CA THR A 215 -11.97 -11.84 2.80
C THR A 215 -10.76 -12.75 2.61
N ALA A 216 -9.53 -12.26 2.77
CA ALA A 216 -8.32 -13.07 2.57
C ALA A 216 -7.92 -13.97 3.77
N SER A 217 -8.88 -14.54 4.50
CA SER A 217 -8.62 -15.46 5.63
C SER A 217 -9.36 -16.80 5.56
N GLY A 218 -9.96 -17.14 4.41
CA GLY A 218 -10.67 -18.41 4.23
C GLY A 218 -10.15 -19.20 3.04
N VAL A 219 -9.02 -19.89 3.18
CA VAL A 219 -8.71 -21.02 2.29
C VAL A 219 -8.35 -22.23 3.14
N GLU A 220 -9.34 -23.10 3.35
CA GLU A 220 -9.13 -24.46 3.83
C GLU A 220 -8.33 -25.23 2.77
N PHE A 221 -7.22 -25.85 3.19
CA PHE A 221 -6.52 -26.83 2.35
C PHE A 221 -6.50 -28.17 3.07
N GLY A 222 -7.18 -29.13 2.45
CA GLY A 222 -7.24 -30.52 2.87
C GLY A 222 -5.87 -31.19 2.87
N ASP A 223 -5.73 -32.11 3.82
CA ASP A 223 -4.55 -32.94 4.07
C ASP A 223 -4.03 -33.64 2.81
N LEU A 224 -2.82 -33.28 2.40
CA LEU A 224 -1.98 -34.10 1.53
C LEU A 224 -0.56 -34.12 2.11
N ALA A 225 -0.40 -34.95 3.15
CA ALA A 225 0.91 -35.33 3.64
C ALA A 225 1.58 -36.25 2.61
N MET A 226 2.73 -35.84 2.07
CA MET A 226 3.67 -36.74 1.39
C MET A 226 4.95 -36.90 2.19
N LYS A 227 5.39 -38.16 2.30
CA LYS A 227 6.56 -38.64 3.04
C LYS A 227 7.88 -38.17 2.41
N PRO A 228 8.98 -38.12 3.19
CA PRO A 228 10.26 -37.59 2.75
C PRO A 228 11.05 -38.57 1.87
N ASP A 229 11.96 -37.97 1.09
CA ASP A 229 13.11 -38.52 0.35
C ASP A 229 12.89 -39.18 -1.03
N GLN A 230 13.36 -38.45 -2.06
CA GLN A 230 14.31 -38.96 -3.06
C GLN A 230 15.02 -37.77 -3.78
N PRO A 231 16.34 -37.84 -4.03
CA PRO A 231 17.08 -36.78 -4.70
C PRO A 231 16.78 -36.76 -6.21
N ALA A 232 16.54 -35.57 -6.77
CA ALA A 232 16.44 -35.39 -8.21
C ALA A 232 17.80 -35.64 -8.87
N ILE A 233 17.87 -36.72 -9.65
CA ILE A 233 18.99 -37.03 -10.55
C ILE A 233 18.88 -36.09 -11.75
N CYS A 234 19.86 -35.21 -11.91
CA CYS A 234 20.02 -34.42 -13.13
C CYS A 234 20.96 -35.20 -14.07
N SER A 235 20.39 -35.93 -15.03
CA SER A 235 21.13 -36.59 -16.09
C SER A 235 21.61 -35.54 -17.10
N SER A 236 22.91 -35.26 -17.12
CA SER A 236 23.56 -34.60 -18.26
C SER A 236 24.02 -35.67 -19.25
N SER A 237 23.35 -35.72 -20.40
CA SER A 237 23.74 -36.55 -21.54
C SER A 237 25.03 -36.02 -22.15
N SER A 238 26.10 -36.80 -22.03
CA SER A 238 27.33 -36.63 -22.81
C SER A 238 27.04 -36.92 -24.28
N ASN A 239 27.23 -35.93 -25.16
CA ASN A 239 27.34 -36.18 -26.60
C ASN A 239 28.83 -36.16 -26.98
N ARG A 240 29.37 -37.34 -27.28
CA ARG A 240 30.54 -37.52 -28.14
C ARG A 240 30.06 -38.22 -29.40
N SER A 241 30.28 -37.59 -30.54
CA SER A 241 30.59 -38.21 -31.83
C SER A 241 31.43 -37.20 -32.59
#